data_AF-A0ABD3WVC6-F1
#
_entry.id   AF-A0ABD3WVC6-F1
#
_cell.length_a   1.000
_cell.length_b   1.000
_cell.length_c   1.000
_cell.angle_alpha   90.00
_cell.angle_beta   90.00
_cell.angle_gamma   90.00
#
_symmetry.space_group_name_H-M   'P 1'
#
loop_
_entity.id
_entity.type
_entity.pdbx_description
1 polymer ?
#
loop_
_entity_poly.entity_id
_entity_poly.type
_entity_poly.pdbx_seq_one_letter_code
_entity_poly.pdbx_strand_id
1 'polypeptide(L)'
;MLPSNADLSSPYKRLSEMHLASAVKKRKMMSTSEKDVVQSSCVKISNNIFPQTKQEEALFFQDLAGMIPNAAVLSLLDQFSDNFVAKSLSAEWPVNLGALYDSQISATEFSYDQMLDKCKVVDISITNNQALFVEQETRNQSKSVFWHKSRVGRITASHFHSSCHTNVSKPSVCLLKTICCGDRTKQAFSCAAKDGQEKGEDSKKGVFKTYGNDAHELQSYTVWSDFE
;
A
#
# COMPACT_ATOMS: atom_id res chain seq x y z
N MET A 1 -17.73 34.48 -40.64
CA MET A 1 -18.89 34.01 -39.86
C MET A 1 -18.69 32.53 -39.63
N LEU A 2 -18.34 32.12 -38.41
CA LEU A 2 -18.19 30.70 -38.05
C LEU A 2 -19.53 30.20 -37.49
N PRO A 3 -19.98 28.98 -37.84
CA PRO A 3 -21.31 28.53 -37.49
C PRO A 3 -21.41 28.17 -36.01
N SER A 4 -22.64 28.40 -35.54
CA SER A 4 -23.20 28.15 -34.23
C SER A 4 -22.75 26.83 -33.58
N ASN A 5 -22.48 26.91 -32.28
CA ASN A 5 -22.24 25.80 -31.37
C ASN A 5 -23.44 24.86 -31.36
N ALA A 6 -23.41 23.83 -32.20
CA ALA A 6 -24.38 22.75 -32.20
C ALA A 6 -24.20 21.90 -30.93
N ASP A 7 -25.24 21.98 -30.10
CA ASP A 7 -25.78 20.96 -29.19
C ASP A 7 -25.10 19.58 -29.24
N LEU A 8 -24.05 19.41 -28.43
CA LEU A 8 -23.64 18.08 -28.01
C LEU A 8 -24.58 17.67 -26.88
N SER A 9 -25.58 16.84 -27.22
CA SER A 9 -26.50 16.17 -26.28
C SER A 9 -25.73 15.24 -25.34
N SER A 10 -25.02 15.83 -24.39
CA SER A 10 -24.45 15.13 -23.25
C SER A 10 -25.44 15.21 -22.10
N PRO A 11 -25.76 14.10 -21.40
CA PRO A 11 -26.68 14.12 -20.26
C PRO A 11 -26.10 14.88 -19.04
N TYR A 12 -24.87 15.39 -19.14
CA TYR A 12 -24.18 16.11 -18.09
C TYR A 12 -24.08 17.61 -18.41
N LYS A 13 -24.35 18.43 -17.38
CA LYS A 13 -24.16 19.88 -17.47
C LYS A 13 -22.70 20.24 -17.68
N ARG A 14 -22.43 21.30 -18.43
CA ARG A 14 -21.08 21.83 -18.59
C ARG A 14 -20.50 22.23 -17.24
N LEU A 15 -19.18 22.06 -17.07
CA LEU A 15 -18.46 22.45 -15.85
C LEU A 15 -18.70 23.91 -15.45
N SER A 16 -18.85 24.80 -16.43
CA SER A 16 -19.20 26.22 -16.22
C SER A 16 -20.59 26.44 -15.63
N GLU A 17 -21.49 25.49 -15.77
CA GLU A 17 -22.88 25.53 -15.29
C GLU A 17 -23.06 24.77 -13.97
N MET A 18 -22.01 24.11 -13.48
CA MET A 18 -22.03 23.40 -12.20
C MET A 18 -21.77 24.36 -11.05
N HIS A 19 -22.76 24.48 -10.17
CA HIS A 19 -22.64 25.27 -8.96
C HIS A 19 -21.88 24.46 -7.89
N LEU A 20 -20.58 24.72 -7.73
CA LEU A 20 -19.68 23.97 -6.84
C LEU A 20 -19.86 24.28 -5.33
N ALA A 21 -20.85 25.08 -4.96
CA ALA A 21 -21.18 25.29 -3.55
C ALA A 21 -21.81 24.03 -2.95
N SER A 22 -21.41 23.67 -1.72
CA SER A 22 -21.99 22.58 -0.94
C SER A 22 -23.53 22.68 -0.88
N ALA A 23 -24.20 21.52 -0.89
CA ALA A 23 -25.66 21.41 -0.80
C ALA A 23 -26.26 22.11 0.45
N VAL A 24 -25.47 22.26 1.52
CA VAL A 24 -25.86 23.01 2.72
C VAL A 24 -25.87 24.51 2.46
N LYS A 25 -24.84 25.03 1.80
CA LYS A 25 -24.74 26.44 1.42
C LYS A 25 -25.82 26.82 0.41
N LYS A 26 -26.11 25.93 -0.54
CA LYS A 26 -27.17 26.12 -1.53
C LYS A 26 -28.56 26.17 -0.89
N ARG A 27 -28.85 25.30 0.09
CA ARG A 27 -30.09 25.35 0.87
C ARG A 27 -30.20 26.62 1.70
N LYS A 28 -29.11 27.04 2.37
CA LYS A 28 -29.08 28.28 3.15
C LYS A 28 -29.37 29.52 2.30
N MET A 29 -28.83 29.58 1.08
CA MET A 29 -29.09 30.64 0.10
C MET A 29 -30.54 30.66 -0.42
N MET A 30 -31.21 29.51 -0.53
CA MET A 30 -32.62 29.43 -0.93
C MET A 30 -33.60 29.75 0.21
N SER A 31 -33.21 29.53 1.47
CA SER A 31 -34.07 29.73 2.64
C SER A 31 -34.07 31.15 3.20
N THR A 32 -33.09 31.98 2.86
CA THR A 32 -33.01 33.37 3.32
C THR A 32 -33.72 34.29 2.34
N SER A 33 -34.94 34.69 2.66
CA SER A 33 -35.57 35.89 2.11
C SER A 33 -34.67 37.09 2.37
N GLU A 34 -34.41 37.88 1.33
CA GLU A 34 -33.66 39.13 1.28
C GLU A 34 -33.59 39.90 2.60
N LYS A 35 -32.55 39.62 3.40
CA LYS A 35 -31.86 40.50 4.36
C LYS A 35 -30.76 39.64 4.99
N ASP A 36 -29.60 40.24 5.20
CA ASP A 36 -28.36 39.62 5.68
C ASP A 36 -27.55 38.83 4.65
N VAL A 37 -27.07 39.57 3.64
CA VAL A 37 -25.82 39.24 2.94
C VAL A 37 -24.67 39.36 3.94
N VAL A 38 -24.46 38.34 4.77
CA VAL A 38 -23.13 38.14 5.38
C VAL A 38 -22.24 37.68 4.25
N GLN A 39 -21.51 38.63 3.66
CA GLN A 39 -20.40 38.36 2.75
C GLN A 39 -19.46 37.39 3.46
N SER A 40 -19.59 36.09 3.13
CA SER A 40 -18.46 35.19 3.29
C SER A 40 -17.35 35.83 2.45
N SER A 41 -16.34 36.38 3.10
CA SER A 41 -15.09 36.82 2.47
C SER A 41 -14.36 35.60 1.94
N CYS A 42 -14.92 34.99 0.90
CA CYS A 42 -14.12 34.28 -0.07
C CYS A 42 -13.23 35.36 -0.66
N VAL A 43 -11.96 35.34 -0.25
CA VAL A 43 -10.90 36.14 -0.87
C VAL A 43 -11.04 35.87 -2.37
N LYS A 44 -11.56 36.87 -3.09
CA LYS A 44 -11.51 36.86 -4.55
C LYS A 44 -10.03 37.02 -4.85
N ILE A 45 -9.33 35.91 -5.01
CA ILE A 45 -8.02 35.91 -5.64
C ILE A 45 -8.27 36.59 -6.98
N SER A 46 -7.80 37.83 -7.14
CA SER A 46 -7.88 38.49 -8.43
C SER A 46 -7.03 37.63 -9.37
N ASN A 47 -7.68 37.03 -10.35
CA ASN A 47 -7.01 36.26 -11.38
C ASN A 47 -6.26 37.23 -12.29
N ASN A 48 -5.16 37.79 -11.78
CA ASN A 48 -4.08 38.28 -12.62
C ASN A 48 -3.07 37.12 -12.75
N ILE A 49 -3.56 36.01 -13.28
CA ILE A 49 -2.73 34.86 -13.64
C ILE A 49 -2.17 35.22 -15.00
N PHE A 50 -1.01 35.86 -15.02
CA PHE A 50 -0.22 35.91 -16.23
C PHE A 50 0.13 34.47 -16.60
N PRO A 51 -0.05 34.06 -17.88
CA PRO A 51 0.40 32.73 -18.29
C PRO A 51 1.90 32.66 -18.02
N GLN A 52 2.32 31.70 -17.18
CA GLN A 52 3.72 31.49 -16.90
C GLN A 52 4.45 31.26 -18.23
N THR A 53 5.61 31.88 -18.35
CA THR A 53 6.42 31.68 -19.56
C THR A 53 6.91 30.24 -19.55
N LYS A 54 6.95 29.56 -20.70
CA LYS A 54 7.46 28.17 -20.81
C LYS A 54 8.83 27.96 -20.14
N GLN A 55 9.65 29.02 -20.09
CA GLN A 55 10.95 29.03 -19.42
C GLN A 55 10.84 28.99 -17.90
N GLU A 56 9.89 29.73 -17.31
CA GLU A 56 9.66 29.75 -15.87
C GLU A 56 9.12 28.40 -15.37
N GLU A 57 8.25 27.76 -16.16
CA GLU A 57 7.76 26.40 -15.89
C GLU A 57 8.90 25.39 -15.91
N ALA A 58 9.80 25.47 -16.91
CA ALA A 58 10.94 24.58 -17.01
C ALA A 58 11.90 24.73 -15.82
N LEU A 59 12.19 25.96 -15.39
CA LEU A 59 13.02 26.24 -14.22
C LEU A 59 12.39 25.69 -12.93
N PHE A 60 11.08 25.90 -12.75
CA PHE A 60 10.36 25.37 -11.60
C PHE A 60 10.45 23.85 -11.49
N PHE A 61 10.23 23.13 -12.61
CA PHE A 61 10.32 21.67 -12.58
C PHE A 61 11.76 21.16 -12.41
N GLN A 62 12.75 21.92 -12.88
CA GLN A 62 14.16 21.61 -12.65
C GLN A 62 14.55 21.76 -11.17
N ASP A 63 14.11 22.84 -10.53
CA ASP A 63 14.29 23.04 -9.08
C ASP A 63 13.56 21.95 -8.28
N LEU A 64 12.32 21.62 -8.68
CA LEU A 64 11.54 20.56 -8.06
C LEU A 64 12.23 19.19 -8.17
N ALA A 65 12.80 18.87 -9.32
CA ALA A 65 13.56 17.63 -9.53
C ALA A 65 14.80 17.56 -8.63
N GLY A 66 15.47 18.69 -8.38
CA GLY A 66 16.60 18.77 -7.45
C GLY A 66 16.20 18.54 -5.98
N MET A 67 15.02 19.01 -5.56
CA MET A 67 14.55 18.86 -4.17
C MET A 67 13.84 17.52 -3.91
N ILE A 68 12.94 17.11 -4.81
CA ILE A 68 12.05 15.97 -4.65
C ILE A 68 12.02 15.19 -5.98
N PRO A 69 13.01 14.32 -6.24
CA PRO A 69 13.14 13.64 -7.54
C PRO A 69 11.97 12.70 -7.86
N ASN A 70 11.25 12.20 -6.84
CA ASN A 70 10.13 11.27 -7.00
C ASN A 70 8.75 11.97 -6.93
N ALA A 71 8.68 13.26 -7.22
CA ALA A 71 7.41 13.97 -7.23
C ALA A 71 6.50 13.45 -8.37
N ALA A 72 5.24 13.12 -8.06
CA ALA A 72 4.30 12.54 -9.02
C ALA A 72 4.03 13.45 -10.25
N VAL A 73 4.20 14.76 -10.11
CA VAL A 73 4.07 15.69 -11.25
C VAL A 73 5.20 15.50 -12.26
N LEU A 74 6.42 15.15 -11.82
CA LEU A 74 7.58 14.95 -12.70
C LEU A 74 7.45 13.69 -13.56
N SER A 75 6.65 12.71 -13.14
CA SER A 75 6.40 11.50 -13.93
C SER A 75 5.62 11.76 -15.22
N LEU A 76 4.94 12.92 -15.32
CA LEU A 76 4.14 13.30 -16.47
C LEU A 76 4.95 14.07 -17.52
N LEU A 77 6.17 14.47 -17.19
CA LEU A 77 7.03 15.28 -18.05
C LEU A 77 8.08 14.38 -18.69
N ASP A 78 8.09 14.28 -20.02
CA ASP A 78 9.01 13.42 -20.78
C ASP A 78 10.50 13.64 -20.41
N GLN A 79 10.87 14.86 -20.03
CA GLN A 79 12.24 15.22 -19.66
C GLN A 79 12.67 14.74 -18.27
N PHE A 80 11.74 14.33 -17.41
CA PHE A 80 12.01 13.89 -16.04
C PHE A 80 11.43 12.51 -15.70
N SER A 81 10.56 11.98 -16.57
CA SER A 81 9.85 10.72 -16.37
C SER A 81 10.80 9.52 -16.24
N ASP A 82 11.96 9.54 -16.91
CA ASP A 82 12.97 8.47 -16.83
C ASP A 82 13.54 8.28 -15.42
N ASN A 83 13.64 9.35 -14.63
CA ASN A 83 14.12 9.27 -13.25
C ASN A 83 13.03 8.78 -12.29
N PHE A 84 11.76 8.81 -12.71
CA PHE A 84 10.64 8.35 -11.91
C PHE A 84 10.47 6.84 -12.06
N VAL A 85 11.27 6.08 -11.30
CA VAL A 85 11.07 4.63 -11.21
C VAL A 85 10.12 4.34 -10.06
N ALA A 86 8.92 3.87 -10.39
CA ALA A 86 7.97 3.41 -9.38
C ALA A 86 8.66 2.36 -8.50
N LYS A 87 8.55 2.49 -7.17
CA LYS A 87 9.14 1.53 -6.21
C LYS A 87 8.69 0.09 -6.45
N SER A 88 7.56 -0.13 -7.12
CA SER A 88 7.12 -1.47 -7.54
C SER A 88 7.99 -2.10 -8.65
N LEU A 89 8.71 -1.29 -9.43
CA LEU A 89 9.54 -1.70 -10.57
C LEU A 89 11.03 -1.77 -10.21
N SER A 90 11.50 -0.94 -9.28
CA SER A 90 12.91 -0.95 -8.82
C SER A 90 13.18 -1.88 -7.64
N ALA A 91 12.14 -2.43 -7.04
CA ALA A 91 12.27 -3.18 -5.80
C ALA A 91 12.68 -4.63 -6.05
N GLU A 92 13.67 -5.06 -5.28
CA GLU A 92 14.02 -6.46 -5.05
C GLU A 92 12.92 -7.11 -4.19
N TRP A 93 11.71 -7.27 -4.74
CA TRP A 93 10.66 -8.04 -4.08
C TRP A 93 10.96 -9.54 -4.25
N PRO A 94 10.83 -10.35 -3.18
CA PRO A 94 10.87 -11.79 -3.32
C PRO A 94 9.67 -12.28 -4.14
N VAL A 95 9.79 -13.50 -4.69
CA VAL A 95 8.74 -14.13 -5.49
C VAL A 95 7.40 -14.10 -4.75
N ASN A 96 6.37 -13.61 -5.43
CA ASN A 96 5.01 -13.61 -4.90
C ASN A 96 4.42 -15.02 -5.05
N LEU A 97 4.29 -15.74 -3.93
CA LEU A 97 3.77 -17.11 -3.94
C LEU A 97 2.29 -17.20 -4.35
N GLY A 98 1.52 -16.11 -4.18
CA GLY A 98 0.15 -16.03 -4.67
C GLY A 98 0.05 -16.04 -6.20
N ALA A 99 1.10 -15.57 -6.89
CA ALA A 99 1.16 -15.56 -8.35
C ALA A 99 1.50 -16.93 -8.96
N LEU A 100 1.96 -17.89 -8.15
CA LEU A 100 2.25 -19.26 -8.60
C LEU A 100 0.99 -20.10 -8.84
N TYR A 101 -0.20 -19.54 -8.60
CA TYR A 101 -1.45 -20.22 -8.86
C TYR A 101 -1.63 -20.47 -10.36
N ASP A 102 -1.65 -21.74 -10.76
CA ASP A 102 -1.93 -22.16 -12.12
C ASP A 102 -3.31 -22.80 -12.20
N SER A 103 -4.20 -22.21 -12.99
CA SER A 103 -5.55 -22.72 -13.22
C SER A 103 -5.55 -24.09 -13.91
N GLN A 104 -4.54 -24.39 -14.73
CA GLN A 104 -4.41 -25.68 -15.42
C GLN A 104 -4.06 -26.79 -14.42
N ILE A 105 -3.22 -26.48 -13.42
CA ILE A 105 -2.92 -27.40 -12.31
C ILE A 105 -4.17 -27.67 -11.47
N SER A 106 -5.01 -26.65 -11.27
CA SER A 106 -6.26 -26.80 -10.50
C SER A 106 -7.35 -27.57 -11.23
N ALA A 107 -7.38 -27.53 -12.56
CA ALA A 107 -8.42 -28.15 -13.39
C ALA A 107 -8.16 -29.63 -13.68
N THR A 108 -6.91 -30.08 -13.51
CA THR A 108 -6.49 -31.45 -13.80
C THR A 108 -6.21 -32.16 -12.47
N GLU A 109 -6.68 -33.39 -12.32
CA GLU A 109 -6.31 -34.21 -11.17
C GLU A 109 -4.86 -34.69 -11.31
N PHE A 110 -3.93 -34.04 -10.59
CA PHE A 110 -2.56 -34.49 -10.47
C PHE A 110 -2.42 -35.47 -9.29
N SER A 111 -1.67 -36.55 -9.51
CA SER A 111 -1.19 -37.38 -8.40
C SER A 111 -0.19 -36.59 -7.54
N TYR A 112 -0.03 -37.02 -6.28
CA TYR A 112 0.88 -36.38 -5.33
C TYR A 112 2.32 -36.25 -5.88
N ASP A 113 2.82 -37.29 -6.54
CA ASP A 113 4.17 -37.32 -7.09
C ASP A 113 4.35 -36.32 -8.25
N GLN A 114 3.37 -36.22 -9.13
CA GLN A 114 3.38 -35.24 -10.22
C GLN A 114 3.34 -33.80 -9.68
N MET A 115 2.62 -33.58 -8.59
CA MET A 115 2.55 -32.29 -7.91
C MET A 115 3.91 -31.93 -7.29
N LEU A 116 4.58 -32.91 -6.67
CA LEU A 116 5.91 -32.74 -6.09
C LEU A 116 6.96 -32.38 -7.16
N ASP A 117 6.89 -33.01 -8.33
CA ASP A 117 7.78 -32.69 -9.46
C ASP A 117 7.57 -31.28 -9.99
N LYS A 118 6.33 -30.79 -10.03
CA LYS A 118 6.04 -29.39 -10.35
C LYS A 118 6.62 -28.43 -9.31
N CYS A 119 6.52 -28.77 -8.02
CA CYS A 119 7.08 -27.94 -6.94
C CYS A 119 8.60 -27.83 -7.01
N LYS A 120 9.33 -28.87 -7.45
CA LYS A 120 10.80 -28.84 -7.58
C LYS A 120 11.31 -27.78 -8.58
N VAL A 121 10.49 -27.40 -9.55
CA VAL A 121 10.84 -26.39 -10.58
C VAL A 121 10.72 -24.97 -10.03
N VAL A 122 9.95 -24.78 -8.96
CA VAL A 122 9.70 -23.45 -8.39
C VAL A 122 10.84 -23.07 -7.47
N ASP A 123 11.60 -22.03 -7.86
CA ASP A 123 12.58 -21.40 -6.97
C ASP A 123 11.89 -20.37 -6.05
N ILE A 124 12.04 -20.57 -4.74
CA ILE A 124 11.48 -19.72 -3.67
C ILE A 124 12.61 -19.09 -2.84
N SER A 125 13.86 -19.17 -3.32
CA SER A 125 15.01 -18.58 -2.65
C SER A 125 14.82 -17.07 -2.44
N ILE A 126 15.31 -16.58 -1.30
CA ILE A 126 15.25 -15.16 -0.92
C ILE A 126 16.67 -14.71 -0.67
N THR A 127 17.08 -13.61 -1.31
CA THR A 127 18.37 -12.99 -1.04
C THR A 127 18.31 -12.12 0.21
N ASN A 128 19.47 -11.88 0.86
CA ASN A 128 19.53 -11.02 2.04
C ASN A 128 19.04 -9.60 1.74
N ASN A 129 19.32 -9.06 0.55
CA ASN A 129 18.85 -7.75 0.14
C ASN A 129 17.32 -7.70 0.01
N GLN A 130 16.70 -8.72 -0.58
CA GLN A 130 15.23 -8.85 -0.64
C GLN A 130 14.64 -8.92 0.78
N ALA A 131 15.26 -9.66 1.69
CA ALA A 131 14.80 -9.78 3.08
C ALA A 131 14.86 -8.43 3.82
N LEU A 132 15.97 -7.70 3.68
CA LEU A 132 16.15 -6.37 4.27
C LEU A 132 15.14 -5.37 3.69
N PHE A 133 14.93 -5.40 2.38
CA PHE A 133 13.97 -4.53 1.71
C PHE A 133 12.53 -4.78 2.20
N VAL A 134 12.13 -6.04 2.33
CA VAL A 134 10.82 -6.41 2.89
C VAL A 134 10.69 -5.95 4.34
N GLU A 135 11.73 -6.07 5.17
CA GLU A 135 11.70 -5.57 6.56
C GLU A 135 11.42 -4.07 6.60
N GLN A 136 12.13 -3.30 5.78
CA GLN A 136 11.99 -1.85 5.73
C GLN A 136 10.57 -1.42 5.32
N GLU A 137 10.04 -2.01 4.24
CA GLU A 137 8.72 -1.67 3.72
C GLU A 137 7.56 -2.23 4.57
N THR A 138 7.85 -3.20 5.44
CA THR A 138 6.86 -3.83 6.32
C THR A 138 7.07 -3.55 7.81
N ARG A 139 7.90 -2.55 8.15
CA ARG A 139 8.14 -2.10 9.54
C ARG A 139 6.86 -1.71 10.27
N ASN A 140 5.87 -1.20 9.54
CA ASN A 140 4.53 -0.86 10.05
C ASN A 140 3.61 -2.08 10.22
N GLN A 141 4.12 -3.30 10.00
CA GLN A 141 3.46 -4.58 10.20
C GLN A 141 2.06 -4.61 9.59
N SER A 142 1.03 -4.90 10.38
CA SER A 142 -0.38 -5.01 9.97
C SER A 142 -0.98 -3.73 9.38
N LYS A 143 -0.32 -2.57 9.51
CA LYS A 143 -0.76 -1.35 8.81
C LYS A 143 -0.25 -1.28 7.37
N SER A 144 0.71 -2.13 6.99
CA SER A 144 1.24 -2.22 5.63
C SER A 144 0.44 -3.23 4.80
N VAL A 145 0.05 -2.83 3.60
CA VAL A 145 -0.55 -3.75 2.61
C VAL A 145 0.50 -4.78 2.16
N PHE A 146 1.76 -4.37 2.05
CA PHE A 146 2.87 -5.25 1.67
C PHE A 146 3.16 -6.33 2.71
N TRP A 147 2.90 -6.07 4.00
CA TRP A 147 3.01 -7.08 5.05
C TRP A 147 2.06 -8.26 4.82
N HIS A 148 0.80 -7.98 4.48
CA HIS A 148 -0.18 -9.02 4.16
C HIS A 148 0.23 -9.79 2.91
N LYS A 149 0.59 -9.08 1.84
CA LYS A 149 1.05 -9.68 0.58
C LYS A 149 2.27 -10.58 0.76
N SER A 150 3.25 -10.15 1.56
CA SER A 150 4.51 -10.89 1.77
C SER A 150 4.30 -12.20 2.54
N ARG A 151 3.22 -12.29 3.33
CA ARG A 151 2.90 -13.47 4.15
C ARG A 151 2.05 -14.51 3.41
N VAL A 152 1.44 -14.16 2.28
CA VAL A 152 0.61 -15.08 1.49
C VAL A 152 1.46 -16.25 0.99
N GLY A 153 0.98 -17.47 1.21
CA GLY A 153 1.66 -18.70 0.82
C GLY A 153 2.85 -19.07 1.69
N ARG A 154 3.15 -18.32 2.77
CA ARG A 154 4.29 -18.59 3.65
C ARG A 154 3.83 -19.08 5.02
N ILE A 155 4.53 -20.08 5.57
CA ILE A 155 4.33 -20.52 6.95
C ILE A 155 4.98 -19.48 7.87
N THR A 156 4.16 -18.76 8.62
CA THR A 156 4.61 -17.74 9.58
C THR A 156 4.63 -18.31 10.99
N ALA A 157 5.35 -17.68 11.92
CA ALA A 157 5.49 -18.16 13.29
C ALA A 157 4.14 -18.50 13.98
N SER A 158 3.10 -17.69 13.75
CA SER A 158 1.75 -17.91 14.30
C SER A 158 1.04 -19.15 13.74
N HIS A 159 1.48 -19.67 12.61
CA HIS A 159 0.93 -20.86 11.97
C HIS A 159 1.88 -22.06 12.02
N PHE A 160 3.14 -21.85 12.42
CA PHE A 160 4.17 -22.89 12.44
C PHE A 160 3.75 -24.13 13.24
N HIS A 161 3.27 -23.93 14.46
CA HIS A 161 2.79 -25.03 15.30
C HIS A 161 1.68 -25.84 14.60
N SER A 162 0.66 -25.16 14.08
CA SER A 162 -0.45 -25.81 13.37
C SER A 162 0.00 -26.54 12.11
N SER A 163 0.98 -25.99 11.38
CA SER A 163 1.56 -26.61 10.20
C SER A 163 2.32 -27.90 10.54
N CYS A 164 3.07 -27.94 11.63
CA CYS A 164 3.80 -29.14 12.08
C CYS A 164 2.87 -30.27 12.56
N HIS A 165 1.68 -29.95 13.07
CA HIS A 165 0.73 -30.93 13.61
C HIS A 165 -0.33 -31.37 12.59
N THR A 166 -0.23 -30.89 11.36
CA THR A 166 -1.17 -31.22 10.28
C THR A 166 -0.64 -32.43 9.50
N ASN A 167 -1.54 -33.37 9.14
CA ASN A 167 -1.18 -34.50 8.30
C ASN A 167 -0.82 -34.03 6.88
N VAL A 168 0.37 -34.39 6.39
CA VAL A 168 0.88 -33.98 5.07
C VAL A 168 0.04 -34.52 3.92
N SER A 169 -0.48 -35.75 4.03
CA SER A 169 -1.35 -36.37 3.03
C SER A 169 -2.76 -35.80 3.03
N LYS A 170 -3.20 -35.21 4.16
CA LYS A 170 -4.54 -34.63 4.30
C LYS A 170 -4.53 -33.38 5.18
N PRO A 171 -4.01 -32.26 4.67
CA PRO A 171 -3.91 -31.05 5.47
C PRO A 171 -5.28 -30.42 5.76
N SER A 172 -5.35 -29.66 6.85
CA SER A 172 -6.56 -28.89 7.18
C SER A 172 -6.83 -27.84 6.10
N VAL A 173 -7.98 -27.94 5.44
CA VAL A 173 -8.42 -26.99 4.41
C VAL A 173 -8.54 -25.56 4.96
N CYS A 174 -8.92 -25.43 6.23
CA CYS A 174 -8.99 -24.13 6.90
C CYS A 174 -7.60 -23.50 7.02
N LEU A 175 -6.62 -24.29 7.49
CA LEU A 175 -5.23 -23.85 7.62
C LEU A 175 -4.64 -23.44 6.27
N LEU A 176 -4.86 -24.25 5.22
CA LEU A 176 -4.41 -23.92 3.86
C LEU A 176 -5.03 -22.61 3.35
N LYS A 177 -6.32 -22.39 3.57
CA LYS A 177 -6.97 -21.13 3.18
C LYS A 177 -6.39 -19.93 3.91
N THR A 178 -6.10 -20.06 5.20
CA THR A 178 -5.47 -18.98 5.98
C THR A 178 -4.07 -18.64 5.47
N ILE A 179 -3.27 -19.64 5.12
CA ILE A 179 -1.91 -19.43 4.62
C ILE A 179 -1.91 -18.90 3.17
N CYS A 180 -2.68 -19.52 2.26
CA CYS A 180 -2.59 -19.27 0.83
C CYS A 180 -3.53 -18.14 0.33
N CYS A 181 -4.58 -17.80 1.07
CA CYS A 181 -5.52 -16.74 0.71
C CYS A 181 -5.47 -15.67 1.80
N GLY A 182 -4.36 -14.94 1.87
CA GLY A 182 -4.04 -14.05 2.98
C GLY A 182 -4.99 -12.87 3.25
N ASP A 183 -6.15 -12.77 2.60
CA ASP A 183 -7.22 -11.85 2.97
C ASP A 183 -8.55 -12.21 2.29
N ARG A 184 -9.55 -12.64 3.08
CA ARG A 184 -10.99 -12.49 2.73
C ARG A 184 -11.88 -12.30 3.96
N THR A 185 -11.41 -12.65 5.15
CA THR A 185 -12.06 -12.23 6.38
C THR A 185 -11.32 -11.02 6.90
N LYS A 186 -11.96 -9.85 6.84
CA LYS A 186 -11.72 -8.83 7.87
C LYS A 186 -11.88 -9.59 9.19
N GLN A 187 -10.79 -10.00 9.82
CA GLN A 187 -10.86 -10.52 11.17
C GLN A 187 -11.39 -9.34 11.98
N ALA A 188 -12.68 -9.37 12.29
CA ALA A 188 -13.25 -8.43 13.23
C ALA A 188 -12.48 -8.66 14.52
N PHE A 189 -11.53 -7.78 14.81
CA PHE A 189 -10.78 -7.81 16.07
C PHE A 189 -11.83 -7.76 17.19
N SER A 190 -11.93 -8.85 17.95
CA SER A 190 -12.68 -8.84 19.20
C SER A 190 -12.05 -7.82 20.15
N CYS A 191 -12.82 -7.29 21.10
CA CYS A 191 -12.29 -6.32 22.08
C CYS A 191 -11.03 -6.86 22.78
N ALA A 192 -10.97 -8.16 23.07
CA ALA A 192 -9.79 -8.82 23.64
C ALA A 192 -8.54 -8.80 22.73
N ALA A 193 -8.72 -8.86 21.42
CA ALA A 193 -7.60 -8.76 20.47
C ALA A 193 -7.03 -7.34 20.40
N LYS A 194 -7.88 -6.31 20.59
CA LYS A 194 -7.44 -4.90 20.68
C LYS A 194 -6.69 -4.65 21.99
N ASP A 195 -7.25 -5.10 23.11
CA ASP A 195 -6.62 -4.96 24.44
C ASP A 195 -5.24 -5.64 24.50
N GLY A 196 -5.08 -6.78 23.82
CA GLY A 196 -3.79 -7.47 23.70
C GLY A 196 -2.75 -6.68 22.89
N GLN A 197 -3.16 -5.97 21.84
CA GLN A 197 -2.27 -5.15 21.03
C GLN A 197 -1.79 -3.92 21.83
N GLU A 198 -2.69 -3.24 22.55
CA GLU A 198 -2.37 -2.08 23.38
C GLU A 198 -1.42 -2.45 24.53
N LYS A 199 -1.71 -3.53 25.27
CA LYS A 199 -0.82 -4.02 26.35
C LYS A 199 0.56 -4.46 25.85
N GLY A 200 0.63 -4.99 24.62
CA GLY A 200 1.88 -5.33 23.97
C GLY A 200 2.74 -4.11 23.63
N GLU A 201 2.12 -3.02 23.17
CA GLU A 201 2.82 -1.75 22.94
C GLU A 201 3.31 -1.11 24.24
N ASP A 202 2.50 -1.15 25.31
CA ASP A 202 2.88 -0.61 26.62
C ASP A 202 3.97 -1.44 27.31
N SER A 203 3.95 -2.76 27.16
CA SER A 203 5.04 -3.62 27.66
C SER A 203 6.37 -3.36 26.94
N LYS A 204 6.35 -3.12 25.63
CA LYS A 204 7.57 -2.77 24.87
C LYS A 204 8.17 -1.44 25.33
N LYS A 205 7.31 -0.44 25.61
CA LYS A 205 7.74 0.85 26.18
C LYS A 205 8.32 0.68 27.60
N GLY A 206 7.76 -0.23 28.39
CA GLY A 206 8.26 -0.59 29.72
C GLY A 206 9.65 -1.22 29.67
N VAL A 207 9.85 -2.24 28.85
CA VAL A 207 11.14 -2.95 28.70
C VAL A 207 12.23 -2.04 28.13
N PHE A 208 11.91 -1.20 27.14
CA PHE A 208 12.89 -0.23 26.59
C PHE A 208 13.32 0.81 27.64
N LYS A 209 12.40 1.23 28.53
CA LYS A 209 12.73 2.13 29.65
C LYS A 209 13.58 1.48 30.73
N THR A 210 13.42 0.18 30.97
CA THR A 210 14.15 -0.52 32.05
C THR A 210 15.55 -0.97 31.63
N TYR A 211 15.78 -1.25 30.35
CA TYR A 211 17.08 -1.76 29.86
C TYR A 211 17.83 -0.81 28.92
N GLY A 212 17.24 0.34 28.54
CA GLY A 212 17.86 1.32 27.64
C GLY A 212 18.92 2.23 28.28
N ASN A 213 19.11 2.18 29.61
CA ASN A 213 20.12 2.99 30.30
C ASN A 213 21.45 2.26 30.54
N ASP A 214 21.51 0.93 30.35
CA ASP A 214 22.73 0.13 30.58
C ASP A 214 23.44 -0.21 29.26
N ALA A 215 23.54 0.76 28.36
CA ALA A 215 24.28 0.64 27.11
C ALA A 215 25.79 0.79 27.36
N HIS A 216 26.42 -0.20 28.00
CA HIS A 216 27.88 -0.29 28.02
C HIS A 216 28.44 -1.72 28.15
N GLU A 217 27.89 -2.70 27.42
CA GLU A 217 28.68 -3.86 26.95
C GLU A 217 27.85 -4.68 25.96
N LEU A 218 28.08 -4.48 24.66
CA LEU A 218 27.64 -5.44 23.64
C LEU A 218 28.87 -6.21 23.17
N GLN A 219 29.15 -7.32 23.85
CA GLN A 219 29.90 -8.40 23.23
C GLN A 219 29.01 -9.07 22.18
N SER A 220 29.49 -9.06 20.95
CA SER A 220 28.97 -9.78 19.80
C SER A 220 28.79 -11.28 20.11
N TYR A 221 27.54 -11.76 20.12
CA TYR A 221 27.25 -13.18 19.98
C TYR A 221 26.51 -13.43 18.67
N THR A 222 27.30 -13.75 17.65
CA THR A 222 26.88 -14.57 16.51
C THR A 222 26.56 -15.98 17.02
N VAL A 223 25.30 -16.37 16.99
CA VAL A 223 24.89 -17.78 17.11
C VAL A 223 23.98 -18.10 15.92
N TRP A 224 24.62 -18.44 14.81
CA TRP A 224 24.04 -19.21 13.71
C TRP A 224 25.04 -20.31 13.39
N SER A 225 25.04 -21.34 14.21
CA SER A 225 25.64 -22.64 13.93
C SER A 225 24.82 -23.63 14.75
N ASP A 226 24.50 -24.77 14.12
CA ASP A 226 23.81 -25.93 14.67
C ASP A 226 22.35 -26.08 14.20
N PHE A 227 22.22 -26.48 12.94
CA PHE A 227 21.16 -27.39 12.51
C PHE A 227 21.78 -28.37 11.49
N GLU A 228 22.32 -29.47 12.03
CA GLU A 228 22.47 -30.74 11.30
C GLU A 228 21.13 -31.49 11.32
#